data_AF-A0A8B4I8S8-F1
#
_entry.id   AF-A0A8B4I8S8-F1
#
_cell.length_a   1.000
_cell.length_b   1.000
_cell.length_c   1.000
_cell.angle_alpha   90.00
_cell.angle_beta   90.00
_cell.angle_gamma   90.00
#
_symmetry.space_group_name_H-M   'P 1'
#
loop_
_entity.id
_entity.type
_entity.pdbx_description
1 polymer ?
#
loop_
_entity_poly.entity_id
_entity_poly.type
_entity_poly.pdbx_seq_one_letter_code
_entity_poly.pdbx_strand_id
1 'polypeptide(L)'
;MGDDLKLQVGDWTNANPAPQARADAAYNLDKVLRFIDNVDDRSLNASVSRNGQIDGFSESGYSYVDNSEASLLRRFSWYGYEELRHQPT
;
A
#
# COMPACT_ATOMS: atom_id res chain seq x y z
N MET A 1 -7.27 7.17 4.39
CA MET A 1 -6.22 6.37 3.73
C MET A 1 -5.36 7.21 2.81
N GLY A 2 -5.90 7.94 1.82
CA GLY A 2 -5.08 8.75 0.91
C GLY A 2 -4.16 9.73 1.64
N ASP A 3 -4.70 10.54 2.56
CA ASP A 3 -3.89 11.48 3.35
C ASP A 3 -2.94 10.77 4.32
N ASP A 4 -3.37 9.66 4.94
CA ASP A 4 -2.54 8.86 5.84
C ASP A 4 -1.32 8.25 5.10
N LEU A 5 -1.53 7.76 3.88
CA LEU A 5 -0.45 7.28 3.02
C LEU A 5 0.54 8.40 2.71
N LYS A 6 0.07 9.63 2.44
CA LYS A 6 0.95 10.77 2.18
C LYS A 6 1.84 11.09 3.39
N LEU A 7 1.40 10.82 4.61
CA LEU A 7 2.25 10.97 5.81
C LEU A 7 3.42 9.98 5.81
N GLN A 8 3.29 8.83 5.15
CA GLN A 8 4.32 7.78 5.11
C GLN A 8 5.27 7.92 3.92
N VAL A 9 4.74 8.21 2.73
CA VAL A 9 5.53 8.21 1.48
C VAL A 9 5.76 9.60 0.89
N GLY A 10 5.09 10.63 1.40
CA GLY A 10 5.03 11.98 0.84
C GLY A 10 3.81 12.20 -0.06
N ASP A 11 3.51 13.46 -0.40
CA ASP A 11 2.39 13.78 -1.29
C ASP A 11 2.80 13.65 -2.77
N TRP A 12 2.30 12.59 -3.42
CA TRP A 12 2.51 12.29 -4.84
C TRP A 12 1.51 12.98 -5.78
N THR A 13 0.55 13.75 -5.25
CA THR A 13 -0.50 14.41 -6.03
C THR A 13 -0.07 15.79 -6.52
N ASN A 14 -0.83 16.36 -7.46
CA ASN A 14 -0.60 17.72 -7.95
C ASN A 14 -0.73 18.82 -6.89
N ALA A 15 -1.25 18.48 -5.69
CA ALA A 15 -1.27 19.40 -4.55
C ALA A 15 0.15 19.70 -4.02
N ASN A 16 1.12 18.81 -4.23
CA ASN A 16 2.52 19.07 -3.95
C ASN A 16 3.16 19.90 -5.08
N PRO A 17 3.53 21.17 -4.84
CA PRO A 17 4.08 22.04 -5.89
C PRO A 17 5.53 21.70 -6.24
N ALA A 18 6.23 20.89 -5.44
CA ALA A 18 7.61 20.51 -5.68
C ALA A 18 7.67 19.24 -6.57
N PRO A 19 8.03 19.36 -7.86
CA PRO A 19 7.94 18.23 -8.79
C PRO A 19 8.86 17.06 -8.41
N GLN A 20 10.05 17.35 -7.89
CA GLN A 20 10.99 16.31 -7.45
C GLN A 20 10.44 15.54 -6.25
N ALA A 21 9.98 16.24 -5.21
CA ALA A 21 9.40 15.60 -4.02
C ALA A 21 8.15 14.77 -4.37
N ARG A 22 7.35 15.22 -5.33
CA ARG A 22 6.20 14.48 -5.84
C ARG A 22 6.62 13.19 -6.56
N ALA A 23 7.67 13.25 -7.38
CA ALA A 23 8.22 12.07 -8.06
C ALA A 23 8.80 11.06 -7.06
N ASP A 24 9.54 11.54 -6.05
CA ASP A 24 10.09 10.71 -4.99
C ASP A 24 8.96 10.02 -4.19
N ALA A 25 7.89 10.76 -3.89
CA ALA A 25 6.71 10.20 -3.20
C ALA A 25 5.99 9.14 -4.04
N ALA A 26 5.80 9.37 -5.34
CA ALA A 26 5.22 8.37 -6.24
C ALA A 26 6.09 7.10 -6.34
N TYR A 27 7.41 7.27 -6.38
CA TYR A 27 8.36 6.16 -6.39
C TYR A 27 8.33 5.36 -5.09
N ASN A 28 8.23 6.03 -3.94
CA ASN A 28 8.09 5.35 -2.65
C ASN A 28 6.75 4.59 -2.55
N LEU A 29 5.65 5.19 -3.03
CA LEU A 29 4.36 4.51 -3.09
C LEU A 29 4.41 3.26 -3.98
N ASP A 30 5.00 3.36 -5.18
CA ASP A 30 5.17 2.22 -6.09
C ASP A 30 5.96 1.07 -5.44
N LYS A 31 7.03 1.38 -4.68
CA LYS A 31 7.77 0.36 -3.93
C LYS A 31 6.93 -0.34 -2.88
N VAL A 32 6.12 0.41 -2.12
CA VAL A 32 5.24 -0.15 -1.10
C VAL A 32 4.19 -1.05 -1.74
N LEU A 33 3.55 -0.59 -2.82
CA LEU A 33 2.53 -1.38 -3.53
C LEU A 33 3.12 -2.68 -4.08
N ARG A 34 4.30 -2.61 -4.73
CA ARG A 34 5.00 -3.81 -5.21
C ARG A 34 5.42 -4.75 -4.09
N PHE A 35 5.86 -4.21 -2.96
CA PHE A 35 6.20 -5.06 -1.82
C PHE A 35 4.97 -5.82 -1.34
N ILE A 36 3.83 -5.14 -1.18
CA ILE A 36 2.58 -5.74 -0.71
C ILE A 36 2.06 -6.80 -1.69
N ASP A 37 2.05 -6.52 -2.99
CA ASP A 37 1.70 -7.49 -4.04
C ASP A 37 2.66 -8.70 -4.08
N ASN A 38 3.86 -8.60 -3.49
CA ASN A 38 4.80 -9.71 -3.39
C ASN A 38 4.74 -10.48 -2.07
N VAL A 39 3.88 -10.10 -1.12
CA VAL A 39 3.71 -10.85 0.13
C VAL A 39 3.18 -12.25 -0.18
N ASP A 40 3.69 -13.27 0.52
CA ASP A 40 3.26 -14.66 0.34
C ASP A 40 1.75 -14.76 0.57
N ASP A 41 1.01 -15.03 -0.51
CA ASP A 41 -0.46 -15.10 -0.50
C ASP A 41 -1.00 -16.21 0.39
N ARG A 42 -0.19 -17.21 0.75
CA ARG A 42 -0.55 -18.21 1.77
C ARG A 42 -0.74 -17.61 3.16
N SER A 43 -0.19 -16.42 3.39
CA SER A 43 -0.33 -15.66 4.64
C SER A 43 -1.48 -14.64 4.60
N LEU A 44 -2.11 -14.44 3.43
CA LEU A 44 -3.11 -13.42 3.19
C LEU A 44 -4.46 -14.01 2.78
N ASN A 45 -5.54 -13.28 3.08
CA ASN A 45 -6.89 -13.70 2.71
C ASN A 45 -7.31 -13.05 1.39
N ALA A 46 -7.85 -13.87 0.49
CA ALA A 46 -8.40 -13.42 -0.80
C ALA A 46 -7.42 -12.54 -1.59
N SER A 47 -6.13 -12.88 -1.55
CA SER A 47 -5.05 -12.20 -2.26
C SER A 47 -4.29 -13.19 -3.14
N VAL A 48 -3.72 -12.71 -4.24
CA VAL A 48 -2.90 -13.48 -5.16
C VAL A 48 -1.60 -12.73 -5.37
N SER A 49 -0.51 -13.33 -4.91
CA SER A 49 0.81 -12.72 -5.01
C SER A 49 1.21 -12.52 -6.48
N ARG A 50 1.83 -11.36 -6.77
CA ARG A 50 2.44 -11.00 -8.06
C ARG A 50 1.43 -10.92 -9.20
N ASN A 51 0.18 -10.55 -8.91
CA ASN A 51 -0.85 -10.36 -9.92
C ASN A 51 -0.90 -8.92 -10.45
N GLY A 52 -0.13 -8.00 -9.84
CA GLY A 52 -0.05 -6.60 -10.22
C GLY A 52 -1.23 -5.76 -9.73
N GLN A 53 -2.00 -6.28 -8.78
CA GLN A 53 -3.14 -5.62 -8.14
C GLN A 53 -2.95 -5.65 -6.63
N ILE A 54 -3.75 -4.84 -5.92
CA ILE A 54 -3.84 -4.93 -4.47
C ILE A 54 -5.21 -5.51 -4.17
N ASP A 55 -5.23 -6.76 -3.72
CA ASP A 55 -6.44 -7.54 -3.55
C ASP A 55 -7.16 -7.28 -2.22
N GLY A 56 -8.47 -7.51 -2.24
CA GLY A 56 -9.33 -7.43 -1.07
C GLY A 56 -9.91 -6.05 -0.77
N PHE A 57 -9.90 -5.12 -1.72
CA PHE A 57 -10.87 -4.01 -1.70
C PHE A 57 -12.28 -4.54 -2.00
N SER A 58 -13.29 -4.00 -1.33
CA SER A 58 -14.68 -4.23 -1.73
C SER A 58 -15.04 -3.47 -3.02
N GLU A 59 -16.13 -3.85 -3.68
CA GLU A 59 -16.63 -3.16 -4.88
C GLU A 59 -16.89 -1.66 -4.65
N SER A 60 -17.19 -1.26 -3.41
CA SER A 60 -17.37 0.14 -3.03
C SER A 60 -16.08 0.82 -2.54
N GLY A 61 -14.98 0.07 -2.38
CA GLY A 61 -13.65 0.57 -2.01
C GLY A 61 -13.49 0.98 -0.54
N TYR A 62 -14.55 0.91 0.28
CA TYR A 62 -14.54 1.38 1.68
C TYR A 62 -14.20 0.29 2.70
N SER A 63 -14.45 -0.96 2.37
CA SER A 63 -14.16 -2.11 3.22
C SER A 63 -13.08 -2.97 2.60
N TYR A 64 -12.30 -3.61 3.47
CA TYR A 64 -11.18 -4.46 3.11
C TYR A 64 -11.48 -5.86 3.61
N VAL A 65 -11.05 -6.88 2.88
CA VAL A 65 -11.01 -8.24 3.42
C VAL A 65 -9.95 -8.26 4.52
N ASP A 66 -10.33 -8.80 5.69
CA ASP A 66 -9.40 -8.89 6.83
C ASP A 66 -8.14 -9.65 6.43
N ASN A 67 -6.98 -9.09 6.74
CA ASN A 67 -5.68 -9.65 6.40
C ASN A 67 -5.45 -9.94 4.91
N SER A 68 -6.08 -9.17 4.01
CA SER A 68 -5.66 -9.09 2.61
C SER A 68 -4.52 -8.08 2.39
N GLU A 69 -4.02 -8.01 1.16
CA GLU A 69 -3.11 -6.95 0.70
C GLU A 69 -3.68 -5.54 0.93
N ALA A 70 -4.96 -5.31 0.64
CA ALA A 70 -5.60 -4.03 0.89
C ALA A 70 -5.67 -3.68 2.40
N SER A 71 -5.88 -4.69 3.26
CA SER A 71 -5.77 -4.53 4.72
C SER A 71 -4.34 -4.20 5.17
N LEU A 72 -3.32 -4.82 4.56
CA LEU A 72 -1.92 -4.47 4.81
C LEU A 72 -1.60 -3.03 4.39
N LEU A 73 -2.04 -2.62 3.21
CA LEU A 73 -1.84 -1.24 2.73
C LEU A 73 -2.52 -0.22 3.65
N ARG A 74 -3.69 -0.55 4.20
CA ARG A 74 -4.36 0.26 5.23
C ARG A 74 -3.53 0.35 6.51
N ARG A 75 -3.02 -0.77 7.03
CA ARG A 75 -2.14 -0.77 8.22
C ARG A 75 -0.87 0.03 7.99
N PHE A 76 -0.22 -0.13 6.85
CA PHE A 76 0.92 0.67 6.45
C PHE A 76 0.61 2.18 6.50
N SER A 77 -0.58 2.60 6.07
CA SER A 77 -0.96 4.03 6.12
C SER A 77 -0.94 4.61 7.55
N TRP A 78 -1.17 3.77 8.57
CA TRP A 78 -1.18 4.20 9.98
C TRP A 78 0.16 4.03 10.69
N TYR A 79 0.86 2.94 10.40
CA TYR A 79 2.04 2.51 11.16
C TYR A 79 3.35 2.60 10.37
N GLY A 80 3.27 2.91 9.07
CA GLY A 80 4.40 3.09 8.19
C GLY A 80 5.17 1.79 7.93
N TYR A 81 6.46 1.93 7.64
CA TYR A 81 7.32 0.85 7.18
C TYR A 81 7.53 -0.29 8.19
N GLU A 82 7.23 -0.09 9.48
CA GLU A 82 7.32 -1.14 10.49
C GLU A 82 6.37 -2.31 10.18
N GLU A 83 5.19 -2.04 9.62
CA GLU A 83 4.22 -3.08 9.23
C GLU A 83 4.76 -4.03 8.17
N LEU A 84 5.65 -3.54 7.32
CA LEU A 84 6.19 -4.30 6.19
C LEU A 84 7.35 -5.21 6.61
N ARG A 85 8.10 -4.86 7.67
CA ARG A 85 9.33 -5.58 8.07
C ARG A 85 9.11 -7.04 8.46
N HIS A 86 7.89 -7.39 8.85
CA HIS A 86 7.55 -8.72 9.35
C HIS A 86 6.74 -9.56 8.35
N GLN A 87 6.46 -9.04 7.15
CA GLN A 87 5.69 -9.77 6.15
C GLN A 87 6.57 -10.80 5.44
N PRO A 88 6.08 -12.03 5.21
CA PRO A 88 6.76 -13.01 4.38
C PRO A 88 6.65 -12.59 2.90
N THR A 89 7.76 -12.61 2.17
CA THR A 89 7.85 -12.26 0.72
C THR A 89 8.59 -13.30 -0.08
#